data_AF-A0A534KIT3-F1
#
_entry.id   AF-A0A534KIT3-F1
#
_cell.length_a   1.000
_cell.length_b   1.000
_cell.length_c   1.000
_cell.angle_alpha   90.00
_cell.angle_beta   90.00
_cell.angle_gamma   90.00
#
_symmetry.space_group_name_H-M   'P 1'
#
loop_
_entity.id
_entity.type
_entity.pdbx_description
1 polymer ?
#
loop_
_entity_poly.entity_id
_entity_poly.type
_entity_poly.pdbx_seq_one_letter_code
_entity_poly.pdbx_strand_id
1 'polypeptide(L)'
;IHRMLKDAFEGKLGVFREPFIYGFTTRSREARTETARPALEGEEIRTRDPLVDVILTESAIFLTAEMPGVTREGVRVRLDEGKLVVQGEGDRQYFTKVDLPIDADRDTLKYTYTNGVLDVVIARNRSII
;
A
#
# COMPACT_ATOMS: atom_id res chain seq x y z
N ILE A 1 -8.62 -1.89 32.49
CA ILE A 1 -9.10 -2.22 31.12
C ILE A 1 -10.01 -1.05 30.71
N HIS A 2 -9.65 -0.09 29.86
CA HIS A 2 -8.51 0.06 28.95
C HIS A 2 -8.10 1.54 28.86
N ARG A 3 -6.99 1.89 29.51
CA ARG A 3 -6.21 3.12 29.22
C ARG A 3 -5.67 3.10 27.78
N MET A 4 -5.46 1.89 27.24
CA MET A 4 -4.96 1.63 25.88
C MET A 4 -5.90 2.08 24.76
N LEU A 5 -7.22 2.12 24.96
CA LEU A 5 -8.15 2.54 23.91
C LEU A 5 -8.08 4.06 23.68
N LYS A 6 -7.76 4.82 24.74
CA LYS A 6 -7.58 6.28 24.67
C LYS A 6 -6.23 6.62 24.04
N ASP A 7 -5.19 5.86 24.37
CA ASP A 7 -3.85 6.01 23.79
C ASP A 7 -3.83 5.69 22.27
N ALA A 8 -4.73 4.82 21.80
CA ALA A 8 -4.92 4.50 20.39
C ALA A 8 -5.63 5.62 19.59
N PHE A 9 -6.55 6.35 20.22
CA PHE A 9 -7.25 7.49 19.59
C PHE A 9 -6.43 8.80 19.65
N GLU A 10 -5.54 8.94 20.63
CA GLU A 10 -4.67 10.11 20.81
C GLU A 10 -3.38 10.06 19.95
N GLY A 11 -3.24 9.08 19.04
CA GLY A 11 -2.14 9.04 18.07
C GLY A 11 -0.76 8.76 18.66
N LYS A 12 -0.68 8.15 19.84
CA LYS A 12 0.59 7.84 20.53
C LYS A 12 1.15 6.44 20.25
N LEU A 13 0.57 5.70 19.32
CA LEU A 13 1.11 4.44 18.81
C LEU A 13 1.31 4.59 17.30
N GLY A 14 2.57 4.72 16.89
CA GLY A 14 2.95 4.68 15.50
C GLY A 14 2.52 3.36 14.85
N VAL A 15 2.05 3.47 13.60
CA VAL A 15 1.65 2.36 12.72
C VAL A 15 0.41 1.59 13.19
N PHE A 16 -0.78 2.20 13.01
CA PHE A 16 -2.04 1.45 13.04
C PHE A 16 -2.36 0.94 11.62
N ARG A 17 -2.03 -0.34 11.36
CA ARG A 17 -2.62 -1.10 10.25
C ARG A 17 -3.76 -1.94 10.84
N GLU A 18 -5.00 -1.68 10.47
CA GLU A 18 -6.08 -2.62 10.79
C GLU A 18 -5.87 -3.93 10.00
N PRO A 19 -6.00 -5.11 10.62
CA PRO A 19 -6.01 -6.37 9.89
C PRO A 19 -7.38 -6.57 9.24
N PHE A 20 -7.44 -6.57 7.90
CA PHE A 20 -8.64 -7.05 7.20
C PHE A 20 -8.70 -8.58 7.32
N ILE A 21 -9.70 -9.07 8.06
CA ILE A 21 -10.02 -10.50 8.18
C ILE A 21 -10.37 -11.04 6.78
N TYR A 22 -9.52 -11.90 6.20
CA TYR A 22 -9.88 -12.70 5.03
C TYR A 22 -10.46 -14.04 5.49
N GLY A 23 -11.79 -14.17 5.48
CA GLY A 23 -12.47 -15.42 5.75
C GLY A 23 -12.29 -16.40 4.61
N PHE A 24 -11.79 -17.61 4.88
CA PHE A 24 -11.86 -18.73 3.94
C PHE A 24 -13.13 -19.54 4.20
N THR A 25 -14.02 -19.64 3.22
CA THR A 25 -15.14 -20.59 3.27
C THR A 25 -14.68 -21.99 2.89
N THR A 26 -14.59 -22.89 3.87
CA THR A 26 -14.63 -24.34 3.63
C THR A 26 -16.02 -24.72 3.16
N ARG A 27 -16.15 -25.09 1.87
CA ARG A 27 -17.40 -25.68 1.37
C ARG A 27 -17.53 -27.09 1.93
N SER A 28 -18.21 -27.23 3.06
CA SER A 28 -18.79 -28.51 3.45
C SER A 28 -19.94 -28.81 2.49
N ARG A 29 -19.87 -29.95 1.82
CA ARG A 29 -20.88 -30.44 0.88
C ARG A 29 -22.04 -30.97 1.69
N GLU A 30 -22.90 -30.10 2.21
CA GLU A 30 -24.29 -30.44 2.54
C GLU A 30 -25.05 -29.22 3.06
N ALA A 31 -26.32 -29.18 2.65
CA ALA A 31 -27.42 -28.43 3.23
C ALA A 31 -27.64 -26.97 2.76
N ARG A 32 -28.63 -26.91 1.86
CA ARG A 32 -29.79 -26.01 1.86
C ARG A 32 -29.69 -24.75 1.02
N THR A 33 -30.46 -24.81 -0.07
CA THR A 33 -31.28 -23.78 -0.69
C THR A 33 -31.47 -22.53 0.18
N GLU A 34 -30.54 -21.60 0.09
CA GLU A 34 -30.83 -20.19 0.35
C GLU A 34 -30.70 -19.50 -1.01
N THR A 35 -31.82 -18.91 -1.42
CA THR A 35 -31.97 -18.03 -2.59
C THR A 35 -30.69 -17.26 -2.83
N ALA A 36 -30.14 -17.41 -4.03
CA ALA A 36 -29.03 -16.61 -4.51
C ALA A 36 -29.37 -15.15 -4.20
N ARG A 37 -28.68 -14.56 -3.22
CA ARG A 37 -28.57 -13.11 -3.15
C ARG A 37 -28.13 -12.70 -4.55
N PRO A 38 -28.83 -11.78 -5.24
CA PRO A 38 -28.31 -11.29 -6.50
C PRO A 38 -26.88 -10.89 -6.20
N ALA A 39 -25.94 -11.55 -6.86
CA ALA A 39 -24.57 -11.08 -6.87
C ALA A 39 -24.73 -9.63 -7.30
N LEU A 40 -24.41 -8.69 -6.40
CA LEU A 40 -24.10 -7.34 -6.82
C LEU A 40 -23.19 -7.55 -8.02
N GLU A 41 -23.67 -7.16 -9.19
CA GLU A 41 -22.98 -7.28 -10.46
C GLU A 41 -21.71 -6.48 -10.24
N GLY A 42 -20.69 -7.20 -9.78
CA GLY A 42 -19.62 -6.60 -9.01
C GLY A 42 -18.89 -5.73 -9.99
N GLU A 43 -18.81 -4.43 -9.69
CA GLU A 43 -17.86 -3.58 -10.39
C GLU A 43 -16.54 -4.34 -10.40
N GLU A 44 -16.10 -4.68 -11.60
CA GLU A 44 -14.81 -5.31 -11.82
C GLU A 44 -13.82 -4.46 -11.03
N ILE A 45 -13.17 -5.03 -10.00
CA ILE A 45 -12.17 -4.30 -9.22
C ILE A 45 -11.00 -4.06 -10.19
N ARG A 46 -11.08 -2.96 -10.94
CA ARG A 46 -10.15 -2.66 -12.05
C ARG A 46 -8.77 -2.34 -11.50
N THR A 47 -8.74 -1.73 -10.30
CA THR A 47 -7.52 -1.27 -9.63
C THR A 47 -7.19 -2.15 -8.43
N ARG A 48 -5.95 -2.63 -8.37
CA ARG A 48 -5.42 -3.46 -7.29
C ARG A 48 -4.39 -2.69 -6.46
N ASP A 49 -4.26 -3.05 -5.20
CA ASP A 49 -3.12 -2.61 -4.41
C ASP A 49 -1.90 -3.49 -4.74
N PRO A 50 -0.74 -2.91 -5.08
CA PRO A 50 0.50 -3.66 -5.20
C PRO A 50 0.96 -4.17 -3.82
N LEU A 51 1.77 -5.24 -3.81
CA LEU A 51 2.48 -5.61 -2.60
C LEU A 51 3.61 -4.61 -2.38
N VAL A 52 3.60 -3.92 -1.24
CA VAL A 52 4.59 -2.89 -0.90
C VAL A 52 5.34 -3.25 0.37
N ASP A 53 6.66 -3.24 0.28
CA ASP A 53 7.57 -3.30 1.42
C ASP A 53 8.28 -1.95 1.61
N VAL A 54 8.52 -1.59 2.87
CA VAL A 54 9.15 -0.31 3.24
C VAL A 54 10.19 -0.54 4.32
N ILE A 55 11.44 -0.20 4.01
CA ILE A 55 12.57 -0.26 4.93
C ILE A 55 13.03 1.16 5.24
N LEU A 56 12.94 1.52 6.52
CA LEU A 56 13.40 2.80 7.03
C LEU A 56 14.78 2.64 7.67
N THR A 57 15.76 3.43 7.23
CA THR A 57 17.07 3.55 7.87
C THR A 57 17.24 4.95 8.45
N GLU A 58 18.34 5.20 9.15
CA GLU A 58 18.66 6.55 9.65
C GLU A 58 18.89 7.58 8.54
N SER A 59 19.29 7.14 7.34
CA SER A 59 19.70 8.02 6.25
C SER A 59 18.78 7.96 5.03
N ALA A 60 17.92 6.95 4.92
CA ALA A 60 17.09 6.74 3.73
C ALA A 60 15.82 5.93 4.02
N ILE A 61 14.89 6.02 3.08
CA ILE A 61 13.69 5.22 2.95
C ILE A 61 13.84 4.41 1.67
N PHE A 62 13.72 3.09 1.79
CA PHE A 62 13.66 2.17 0.66
C PHE A 62 12.24 1.63 0.56
N LEU A 63 11.66 1.67 -0.63
CA LEU A 63 10.33 1.14 -0.89
C LEU A 63 10.37 0.26 -2.13
N THR A 64 9.81 -0.93 -2.02
CA THR A 64 9.66 -1.86 -3.13
C THR A 64 8.20 -2.14 -3.36
N ALA A 65 7.71 -2.02 -4.59
CA ALA A 65 6.34 -2.29 -4.97
C ALA A 65 6.27 -3.27 -6.16
N GLU A 66 5.55 -4.38 -5.98
CA GLU A 66 5.34 -5.38 -7.02
C GLU A 66 4.09 -5.06 -7.85
N MET A 67 4.29 -4.80 -9.13
CA MET A 67 3.27 -4.46 -10.13
C MET A 67 3.42 -5.33 -11.39
N PRO A 68 3.24 -6.66 -11.31
CA PRO A 68 3.32 -7.52 -12.49
C PRO A 68 2.21 -7.18 -13.50
N GLY A 69 2.56 -7.16 -14.79
CA GLY A 69 1.66 -6.79 -15.89
C GLY A 69 1.65 -5.28 -16.22
N VAL A 70 2.50 -4.49 -15.58
CA VAL A 70 2.73 -3.08 -15.91
C VAL A 70 4.05 -2.95 -16.67
N THR A 71 4.08 -2.13 -17.71
CA THR A 71 5.32 -1.79 -18.43
C THR A 71 5.93 -0.54 -17.80
N ARG A 72 7.22 -0.29 -18.08
CA ARG A 72 7.93 0.87 -17.51
C ARG A 72 7.24 2.19 -17.83
N GLU A 73 6.68 2.31 -19.03
CA GLU A 73 5.99 3.51 -19.52
C GLU A 73 4.66 3.76 -18.79
N GLY A 74 4.08 2.69 -18.22
CA GLY A 74 2.85 2.74 -17.44
C GLY A 74 3.04 3.07 -15.96
N VAL A 75 4.29 3.22 -15.49
CA VAL A 75 4.60 3.54 -14.09
C VAL A 75 4.62 5.06 -13.88
N ARG A 76 3.86 5.53 -12.88
CA ARG A 76 3.89 6.92 -12.41
C ARG A 76 4.18 6.95 -10.92
N VAL A 77 5.23 7.66 -10.55
CA VAL A 77 5.64 7.89 -9.16
C VAL A 77 5.63 9.38 -8.90
N ARG A 78 4.92 9.82 -7.86
CA ARG A 78 4.80 11.24 -7.49
C ARG A 78 4.80 11.41 -5.98
N LEU A 79 5.19 12.60 -5.54
CA LEU A 79 5.05 13.03 -4.15
C LEU A 79 3.88 13.98 -4.04
N ASP A 80 2.97 13.70 -3.12
CA ASP A 80 1.75 14.48 -2.90
C ASP A 80 1.43 14.52 -1.40
N GLU A 81 1.30 15.71 -0.82
CA GLU A 81 0.91 15.90 0.59
C GLU A 81 1.71 15.06 1.62
N GLY A 82 3.02 14.86 1.40
CA GLY A 82 3.84 14.03 2.29
C GLY A 82 3.67 12.52 2.09
N LYS A 83 3.04 12.10 1.00
CA LYS A 83 2.87 10.71 0.60
C LYS A 83 3.59 10.45 -0.72
N LEU A 84 4.12 9.23 -0.86
CA LEU A 84 4.52 8.67 -2.14
C LEU A 84 3.30 8.03 -2.79
N VAL A 85 2.92 8.53 -3.96
CA VAL A 85 1.83 7.99 -4.78
C VAL A 85 2.45 7.17 -5.90
N VAL A 86 2.09 5.90 -5.97
CA VAL A 86 2.52 4.96 -7.02
C VAL A 86 1.30 4.51 -7.81
N GLN A 87 1.38 4.66 -9.14
CA GLN A 87 0.35 4.21 -10.06
C GLN A 87 0.99 3.35 -11.15
N GLY A 88 0.33 2.26 -11.51
CA GLY A 88 0.72 1.38 -12.61
C GLY A 88 -0.45 1.18 -13.57
N GLU A 89 -0.21 1.45 -14.86
CA GLU A 89 -1.17 1.24 -15.95
C GLU A 89 -0.60 0.18 -16.92
N GLY A 90 -1.38 -0.87 -17.21
CA GLY A 90 -0.99 -1.96 -18.09
C GLY A 90 -2.08 -3.01 -18.17
N ASP A 91 -1.70 -4.28 -18.29
CA ASP A 91 -2.62 -5.43 -18.23
C ASP A 91 -3.39 -5.50 -16.90
N ARG A 92 -2.80 -4.91 -15.87
CA ARG A 92 -3.38 -4.73 -14.54
C ARG A 92 -3.17 -3.29 -14.12
N GLN A 93 -4.15 -2.71 -13.42
CA GLN A 93 -4.01 -1.39 -12.83
C GLN A 93 -3.62 -1.51 -11.38
N TYR A 94 -2.63 -0.72 -10.97
CA TYR A 94 -2.19 -0.61 -9.58
C TYR A 94 -2.27 0.82 -9.07
N PHE A 95 -2.64 0.96 -7.81
CA PHE A 95 -2.62 2.25 -7.12
C PHE A 95 -2.24 2.04 -5.66
N THR A 96 -1.36 2.88 -5.12
CA THR A 96 -1.11 2.92 -3.68
C THR A 96 -0.60 4.28 -3.25
N LYS A 97 -0.79 4.60 -1.98
CA LYS A 97 -0.23 5.77 -1.31
C LYS A 97 0.51 5.32 -0.06
N VAL A 98 1.76 5.74 0.09
CA VAL A 98 2.58 5.43 1.25
C VAL A 98 2.95 6.73 1.96
N ASP A 99 2.63 6.81 3.24
CA ASP A 99 3.05 7.92 4.10
C ASP A 99 4.56 7.99 4.21
N LEU A 100 5.13 9.18 3.97
CA LEU A 100 6.54 9.43 4.17
C LEU A 100 6.78 10.08 5.53
N PRO A 101 7.87 9.71 6.22
CA PRO A 101 8.36 10.45 7.37
C PRO A 101 8.52 11.95 7.07
N ILE A 102 8.33 12.79 8.09
CA ILE A 102 8.47 14.25 7.98
C ILE A 102 9.87 14.68 7.52
N ASP A 103 10.87 13.86 7.81
CA ASP A 103 12.27 14.10 7.51
C ASP A 103 12.71 13.50 6.16
N ALA A 104 11.78 12.99 5.35
CA ALA A 104 12.06 12.57 3.99
C ALA A 104 12.45 13.77 3.10
N ASP A 105 13.61 13.69 2.47
CA ASP A 105 14.06 14.67 1.50
C ASP A 105 13.43 14.40 0.12
N ARG A 106 12.41 15.19 -0.21
CA ARG A 106 11.61 15.05 -1.43
C ARG A 106 12.42 15.23 -2.71
N ASP A 107 13.50 16.01 -2.67
CA ASP A 107 14.31 16.32 -3.85
C ASP A 107 15.28 15.18 -4.21
N THR A 108 15.43 14.21 -3.31
CA THR A 108 16.34 13.06 -3.48
C THR A 108 15.68 11.81 -4.03
N LEU A 109 14.38 11.87 -4.34
CA LEU A 109 13.63 10.73 -4.85
C LEU A 109 14.25 10.18 -6.13
N LYS A 110 14.61 8.91 -6.09
CA LYS A 110 15.07 8.13 -7.25
C LYS A 110 14.31 6.81 -7.30
N TYR A 111 14.13 6.27 -8.49
CA TYR A 111 13.48 4.98 -8.66
C TYR A 111 14.03 4.20 -9.85
N THR A 112 13.90 2.87 -9.77
CA THR A 112 14.15 1.94 -10.87
C THR A 112 12.94 1.03 -11.04
N TYR A 113 12.67 0.61 -12.28
CA TYR A 113 11.59 -0.32 -12.56
C TYR A 113 12.03 -1.46 -13.47
N THR A 114 12.05 -2.68 -12.95
CA THR A 114 12.58 -3.85 -13.66
C THR A 114 11.70 -5.06 -13.38
N ASN A 115 11.30 -5.78 -14.44
CA ASN A 115 10.54 -7.04 -14.34
C ASN A 115 9.28 -6.95 -13.46
N GLY A 116 8.54 -5.85 -13.53
CA GLY A 116 7.33 -5.68 -12.73
C GLY A 116 7.56 -5.11 -11.33
N VAL A 117 8.81 -4.87 -10.92
CA VAL A 117 9.15 -4.40 -9.58
C VAL A 117 9.64 -2.96 -9.63
N LEU A 118 9.02 -2.09 -8.82
CA LEU A 118 9.43 -0.71 -8.59
C LEU A 118 10.24 -0.63 -7.31
N ASP A 119 11.48 -0.16 -7.40
CA ASP A 119 12.31 0.18 -6.25
C ASP A 119 12.48 1.70 -6.18
N VAL A 120 12.19 2.28 -5.02
CA VAL A 120 12.26 3.71 -4.73
C VAL A 120 13.22 3.95 -3.58
N VAL A 121 14.05 4.97 -3.70
CA VAL A 121 14.96 5.44 -2.66
C VAL A 121 14.75 6.93 -2.44
N ILE A 122 14.59 7.33 -1.18
CA ILE A 122 14.44 8.72 -0.75
C ILE A 122 15.39 8.92 0.43
N ALA A 123 16.28 9.90 0.38
CA ALA A 123 17.15 10.23 1.51
C ALA A 123 16.34 10.86 2.65
N ARG A 124 16.88 10.82 3.86
CA ARG A 124 16.31 11.50 5.02
C ARG A 124 17.23 12.64 5.43
N ASN A 125 16.66 13.82 5.57
CA ASN A 125 17.33 14.96 6.17
C ASN A 125 17.32 14.74 7.67
N ARG A 126 18.47 14.39 8.26
CA ARG A 126 18.63 14.45 9.72
C ARG A 126 18.30 15.88 10.16
N SER A 127 17.05 16.11 10.53
CA SER A 127 16.64 17.33 11.18
C SER A 127 17.21 17.21 12.59
N ILE A 128 18.33 17.87 12.81
CA ILE A 128 18.83 18.14 14.16
C ILE A 128 17.79 19.09 14.75
N ILE A 129 16.86 18.54 15.51
CA ILE A 129 15.95 19.29 16.38
C ILE A 129 16.68 19.55 17.69
#